data_AF-A0A4P9EF31-F1
#
_entry.id   AF-A0A4P9EF31-F1
#
_cell.length_a   1.000
_cell.length_b   1.000
_cell.length_c   1.000
_cell.angle_alpha   90.00
_cell.angle_beta   90.00
_cell.angle_gamma   90.00
#
_symmetry.space_group_name_H-M   'P 1'
#
loop_
_entity.id
_entity.type
_entity.pdbx_description
1 polymer ?
#
loop_
_entity_poly.entity_id
_entity_poly.type
_entity_poly.pdbx_seq_one_letter_code
_entity_poly.pdbx_strand_id
1 'polypeptide(L)'
;MEQIMFRKAVKDDFDNIKSLYWELIDQEQGDPSFPHWKKGIHPSDEMLRNSIGKEELYVLADGSEIAACAIVNDEKVDGYADVPWQIDSDEVMVVHVLAVHPEQRGKGLARNLMEHIVESERKAGV
;
A
#
# COMPACT_ATOMS: atom_id res chain seq x y z
N MET A 1 8.83 23.16 -4.94
CA MET A 1 7.94 21.99 -5.07
C MET A 1 8.86 20.80 -5.02
N GLU A 2 8.80 20.04 -3.94
CA GLU A 2 9.49 18.75 -3.89
C GLU A 2 8.88 17.84 -4.98
N GLN A 3 9.71 16.97 -5.55
CA GLN A 3 9.29 16.15 -6.68
C GLN A 3 8.55 14.91 -6.17
N ILE A 4 7.30 14.74 -6.60
CA ILE A 4 6.56 13.50 -6.41
C ILE A 4 7.24 12.39 -7.23
N MET A 5 7.61 11.30 -6.55
CA MET A 5 8.26 10.15 -7.15
C MET A 5 7.49 8.87 -6.84
N PHE A 6 7.15 8.12 -7.88
CA PHE A 6 6.58 6.79 -7.76
C PHE A 6 7.68 5.75 -7.96
N ARG A 7 7.76 4.80 -7.04
CA ARG A 7 8.74 3.71 -7.09
C ARG A 7 8.36 2.58 -6.15
N LYS A 8 9.06 1.47 -6.27
CA LYS A 8 9.12 0.47 -5.20
C LYS A 8 9.88 1.04 -3.99
N ALA A 9 9.46 0.63 -2.80
CA ALA A 9 10.11 1.00 -1.56
C ALA A 9 11.48 0.34 -1.43
N VAL A 10 12.38 1.03 -0.74
CA VAL A 10 13.69 0.54 -0.34
C VAL A 10 13.76 0.41 1.17
N LYS A 11 14.80 -0.27 1.67
CA LYS A 11 14.97 -0.52 3.12
C LYS A 11 14.94 0.76 3.95
N ASP A 12 15.49 1.84 3.41
CA ASP A 12 15.57 3.14 4.09
C ASP A 12 14.21 3.83 4.23
N ASP A 13 13.18 3.42 3.48
CA ASP A 13 11.83 3.98 3.61
C ASP A 13 11.05 3.39 4.79
N PHE A 14 11.56 2.32 5.43
CA PHE A 14 10.80 1.54 6.41
C PHE A 14 10.21 2.41 7.52
N ASP A 15 11.00 3.31 8.11
CA ASP A 15 10.55 4.13 9.22
C ASP A 15 9.49 5.16 8.79
N ASN A 16 9.58 5.71 7.57
CA ASN A 16 8.59 6.65 7.03
C ASN A 16 7.28 5.93 6.67
N ILE A 17 7.36 4.74 6.06
CA ILE A 17 6.19 3.91 5.76
C ILE A 17 5.48 3.50 7.05
N LYS A 18 6.24 3.06 8.05
CA LYS A 18 5.69 2.67 9.36
C LYS A 18 5.02 3.85 10.05
N SER A 19 5.66 5.02 10.02
CA SER A 19 5.09 6.26 10.59
C SER A 19 3.78 6.63 9.91
N LEU A 20 3.71 6.56 8.57
CA LEU A 20 2.47 6.78 7.81
C LEU A 20 1.33 5.88 8.31
N TYR A 21 1.54 4.56 8.38
CA TYR A 21 0.50 3.64 8.87
C TYR A 21 0.10 3.93 10.31
N TRP A 22 1.06 4.28 11.17
CA TRP A 22 0.77 4.60 12.56
C TRP A 22 -0.08 5.85 12.72
N GLU A 23 0.25 6.92 12.00
CA GLU A 23 -0.53 8.15 11.99
C GLU A 23 -1.91 7.93 11.40
N LEU A 24 -2.01 7.19 10.30
CA LEU A 24 -3.29 6.80 9.72
C LEU A 24 -4.13 6.00 10.72
N ILE A 25 -3.55 5.00 11.39
CA ILE A 25 -4.28 4.22 12.38
C ILE A 25 -4.76 5.13 13.52
N ASP A 26 -3.91 6.00 14.07
CA ASP A 26 -4.29 6.90 15.16
C ASP A 26 -5.46 7.83 14.80
N GLN A 27 -5.44 8.40 13.59
CA GLN A 27 -6.47 9.32 13.14
C GLN A 27 -7.79 8.62 12.84
N GLU A 28 -7.76 7.37 12.37
CA GLU A 28 -8.94 6.65 11.91
C GLU A 28 -9.59 5.73 12.97
N GLN A 29 -9.02 5.57 14.17
CA GLN A 29 -9.57 4.62 15.17
C GLN A 29 -11.04 4.90 15.55
N GLY A 30 -11.48 6.15 15.41
CA GLY A 30 -12.85 6.57 15.69
C GLY A 30 -13.82 6.42 14.52
N ASP A 31 -13.34 6.13 13.30
CA ASP A 31 -14.18 5.99 12.12
C ASP A 31 -14.76 4.55 12.04
N PRO A 32 -16.09 4.38 12.07
CA PRO A 32 -16.72 3.06 11.96
C PRO A 32 -16.44 2.33 10.64
N SER A 33 -16.03 3.05 9.59
CA SER A 33 -15.68 2.50 8.28
C SER A 33 -14.22 2.06 8.18
N PHE A 34 -13.39 2.43 9.16
CA PHE A 34 -11.99 2.03 9.17
C PHE A 34 -11.86 0.53 9.45
N PRO A 35 -11.01 -0.23 8.72
CA PRO A 35 -10.84 -1.69 8.86
C PRO A 35 -10.23 -2.16 10.20
N HIS A 36 -10.27 -1.35 11.25
CA HIS A 36 -9.80 -1.63 12.61
C HIS A 36 -8.36 -2.13 12.67
N TRP A 37 -7.49 -1.60 11.78
CA TRP A 37 -6.06 -1.87 11.80
C TRP A 37 -5.45 -1.48 13.15
N LYS A 38 -4.46 -2.26 13.59
CA LYS A 38 -3.78 -2.09 14.87
C LYS A 38 -2.28 -1.99 14.63
N LYS A 39 -1.65 -1.00 15.25
CA LYS A 39 -0.21 -0.76 15.16
C LYS A 39 0.58 -2.01 15.50
N GLY A 40 1.51 -2.39 14.63
CA GLY A 40 2.37 -3.56 14.81
C GLY A 40 1.68 -4.91 14.54
N ILE A 41 0.37 -4.93 14.31
CA ILE A 41 -0.39 -6.14 13.96
C ILE A 41 -0.72 -6.14 12.47
N HIS A 42 -1.31 -5.07 11.96
CA HIS A 42 -1.63 -4.95 10.53
C HIS A 42 -1.57 -3.50 10.04
N PRO A 43 -0.63 -3.16 9.15
CA PRO A 43 0.53 -3.99 8.79
C PRO A 43 1.49 -4.17 9.99
N SER A 44 2.13 -5.34 10.08
CA SER A 44 3.20 -5.59 11.06
C SER A 44 4.57 -5.15 10.52
N ASP A 45 5.53 -4.91 11.41
CA ASP A 45 6.91 -4.59 11.00
C ASP A 45 7.51 -5.66 10.08
N GLU A 46 7.23 -6.93 10.36
CA GLU A 46 7.67 -8.06 9.53
C GLU A 46 7.02 -8.02 8.14
N MET A 47 5.71 -7.78 8.07
CA MET A 47 5.00 -7.65 6.79
C MET A 47 5.59 -6.53 5.93
N LEU A 48 5.84 -5.36 6.52
CA LEU A 48 6.45 -4.24 5.81
C LEU A 48 7.87 -4.56 5.33
N ARG A 49 8.73 -5.11 6.20
CA ARG A 49 10.11 -5.47 5.83
C ARG A 49 10.18 -6.53 4.76
N ASN A 50 9.34 -7.57 4.85
CA ASN A 50 9.27 -8.63 3.86
C ASN A 50 8.80 -8.09 2.52
N SER A 51 7.76 -7.25 2.51
CA SER A 51 7.23 -6.65 1.27
C SER A 51 8.23 -5.71 0.59
N ILE A 52 9.00 -4.94 1.38
CA ILE A 52 10.12 -4.14 0.84
C ILE A 52 11.19 -5.08 0.26
N GLY A 53 11.57 -6.13 0.99
CA GLY A 53 12.60 -7.07 0.56
C GLY A 53 12.24 -7.89 -0.69
N LYS A 54 10.95 -8.17 -0.89
CA LYS A 54 10.41 -8.85 -2.06
C LYS A 54 10.06 -7.90 -3.21
N GLU A 55 10.27 -6.59 -3.04
CA GLU A 55 9.91 -5.58 -4.04
C GLU A 55 8.39 -5.54 -4.34
N GLU A 56 7.55 -5.76 -3.32
CA GLU A 56 6.07 -5.79 -3.39
C GLU A 56 5.42 -4.52 -2.79
N LEU A 57 6.20 -3.65 -2.15
CA LEU A 57 5.70 -2.41 -1.55
C LEU A 57 5.98 -1.22 -2.46
N TYR A 58 4.93 -0.54 -2.90
CA TYR A 58 4.96 0.65 -3.74
C TYR A 58 4.75 1.91 -2.92
N VAL A 59 5.47 2.98 -3.26
CA VAL A 59 5.38 4.28 -2.60
C VAL A 59 5.20 5.42 -3.59
N LEU A 60 4.48 6.44 -3.14
CA LEU A 60 4.49 7.79 -3.67
C LEU A 60 5.25 8.65 -2.66
N ALA A 61 6.51 8.96 -2.98
CA ALA A 61 7.37 9.81 -2.17
C ALA A 61 7.18 11.29 -2.54
N ASP A 62 7.13 12.17 -1.54
CA ASP A 62 7.13 13.62 -1.68
C ASP A 62 8.32 14.15 -0.86
N GLY A 63 9.44 14.40 -1.53
CA GLY A 63 10.69 14.75 -0.86
C GLY A 63 11.25 13.58 -0.02
N SER A 64 11.42 13.83 1.28
CA SER A 64 11.83 12.80 2.25
C SER A 64 10.67 11.98 2.80
N GLU A 65 9.43 12.42 2.58
CA GLU A 65 8.25 11.80 3.15
C GLU A 65 7.61 10.79 2.20
N ILE A 66 6.86 9.85 2.76
CA ILE A 66 5.99 8.95 1.99
C ILE A 66 4.57 9.49 2.10
N ALA A 67 3.99 9.94 0.98
CA ALA A 67 2.65 10.50 0.98
C ALA A 67 1.57 9.44 0.75
N ALA A 68 1.90 8.32 0.12
CA ALA A 68 1.05 7.15 -0.01
C ALA A 68 1.87 5.88 -0.23
N CYS A 69 1.34 4.72 0.17
CA CYS A 69 1.96 3.43 -0.10
C CYS A 69 0.93 2.29 -0.19
N ALA A 70 1.33 1.19 -0.82
CA ALA A 70 0.54 -0.04 -0.90
C ALA A 70 1.45 -1.26 -1.02
N ILE A 71 1.05 -2.36 -0.38
CA ILE A 71 1.61 -3.69 -0.67
C ILE A 71 0.76 -4.32 -1.77
N VAL A 72 1.41 -4.76 -2.85
CA VAL A 72 0.77 -5.39 -4.00
C VAL A 72 1.58 -6.62 -4.43
N ASN A 73 0.94 -7.79 -4.45
CA ASN A 73 1.55 -9.07 -4.84
C ASN A 73 0.47 -10.06 -5.32
N ASP A 74 0.85 -11.27 -5.67
CA ASP A 74 -0.05 -12.35 -6.11
C ASP A 74 -0.58 -13.23 -4.95
N GLU A 75 -0.26 -12.88 -3.70
CA GLU A 75 -0.68 -13.64 -2.52
C GLU A 75 -2.18 -13.45 -2.26
N LYS A 76 -2.96 -14.49 -2.54
CA LYS A 76 -4.40 -14.57 -2.22
C LYS A 76 -4.57 -14.98 -0.76
N VAL A 77 -5.45 -14.29 -0.02
CA VAL A 77 -5.89 -14.77 1.30
C VAL A 77 -7.02 -15.78 1.16
N ASP A 78 -7.05 -16.80 2.02
CA ASP A 78 -8.05 -17.88 1.98
C ASP A 78 -9.49 -17.37 1.90
N GLY A 79 -9.78 -16.22 2.53
CA GLY A 79 -11.10 -15.59 2.52
C GLY A 79 -11.61 -15.15 1.14
N TYR A 80 -10.77 -15.17 0.10
CA TYR A 80 -11.19 -14.87 -1.26
C TYR A 80 -11.81 -16.07 -1.99
N ALA A 81 -11.62 -17.30 -1.50
CA ALA A 81 -12.08 -18.51 -2.18
C ALA A 81 -13.61 -18.60 -2.30
N ASP A 82 -14.35 -18.02 -1.35
CA ASP A 82 -15.81 -18.09 -1.29
C ASP A 82 -16.52 -16.92 -1.99
N VAL A 83 -15.76 -15.96 -2.53
CA VAL A 83 -16.34 -14.79 -3.21
C VAL A 83 -16.66 -15.17 -4.68
N PRO A 84 -17.88 -14.88 -5.18
CA PRO A 84 -18.24 -15.17 -6.57
C PRO A 84 -17.62 -14.14 -7.53
N TRP A 85 -16.30 -14.21 -7.72
CA TRP A 85 -15.56 -13.33 -8.61
C TRP A 85 -16.08 -13.44 -10.04
N GLN A 86 -16.16 -12.30 -10.74
CA GLN A 86 -16.53 -12.29 -12.17
C GLN A 86 -15.41 -12.80 -13.08
N ILE A 87 -14.19 -12.82 -12.58
CA ILE A 87 -13.00 -13.28 -13.27
C ILE A 87 -12.43 -14.42 -12.43
N ASP A 88 -12.36 -15.60 -13.04
CA ASP A 88 -11.71 -16.78 -12.47
C ASP A 88 -10.33 -16.90 -13.10
N SER A 89 -9.31 -16.39 -12.40
CA SER A 89 -7.92 -16.36 -12.86
C SER A 89 -6.95 -16.56 -11.69
N ASP A 90 -5.88 -17.29 -11.96
CA ASP A 90 -4.73 -17.38 -11.06
C ASP A 90 -3.68 -16.31 -11.31
N GLU A 91 -3.77 -15.61 -12.44
CA GLU A 91 -2.93 -14.45 -12.78
C GLU A 91 -3.64 -13.17 -12.31
N VAL A 92 -3.55 -12.88 -11.00
CA VAL A 92 -4.12 -11.68 -10.39
C VAL A 92 -3.17 -11.07 -9.37
N MET A 93 -3.13 -9.74 -9.32
CA MET A 93 -2.44 -8.99 -8.28
C MET A 93 -3.46 -8.46 -7.27
N VAL A 94 -3.14 -8.61 -5.99
CA VAL A 94 -3.96 -8.20 -4.84
C VAL A 94 -3.35 -6.95 -4.22
N VAL A 95 -4.17 -5.94 -3.93
CA VAL A 95 -3.79 -4.77 -3.14
C VAL A 95 -4.17 -5.02 -1.69
N HIS A 96 -3.18 -5.12 -0.80
CA HIS A 96 -3.41 -5.50 0.61
C HIS A 96 -3.63 -4.31 1.55
N VAL A 97 -2.65 -3.42 1.66
CA VAL A 97 -2.65 -2.33 2.67
C VAL A 97 -2.40 -0.97 2.04
N LEU A 98 -3.32 -0.53 1.20
CA LEU A 98 -3.27 0.81 0.60
C LEU A 98 -3.49 1.90 1.67
N ALA A 99 -2.58 2.85 1.76
CA ALA A 99 -2.64 3.96 2.70
C ALA A 99 -2.23 5.29 2.04
N VAL A 100 -2.92 6.37 2.42
CA VAL A 100 -2.54 7.76 2.09
C VAL A 100 -2.31 8.49 3.40
N HIS A 101 -1.19 9.20 3.48
CA HIS A 101 -0.84 10.02 4.62
C HIS A 101 -2.00 10.98 4.96
N PRO A 102 -2.47 11.05 6.22
CA PRO A 102 -3.70 11.79 6.52
C PRO A 102 -3.68 13.26 6.11
N GLU A 103 -2.54 13.94 6.28
CA GLU A 103 -2.34 15.34 5.88
C GLU A 103 -2.29 15.57 4.35
N GLN A 104 -2.18 14.49 3.57
CA GLN A 104 -2.05 14.54 2.11
C GLN A 104 -3.34 14.10 1.39
N ARG A 105 -4.42 13.86 2.14
CA ARG A 105 -5.72 13.45 1.61
C ARG A 105 -6.40 14.55 0.78
N GLY A 106 -7.38 14.14 -0.03
CA GLY A 106 -8.12 15.05 -0.93
C GLY A 106 -7.35 15.46 -2.19
N LYS A 107 -6.10 15.00 -2.37
CA LYS A 107 -5.23 15.35 -3.51
C LYS A 107 -5.18 14.30 -4.62
N GLY A 108 -5.96 13.22 -4.52
CA GLY A 108 -5.98 12.13 -5.50
C GLY A 108 -4.80 11.15 -5.43
N LEU A 109 -4.01 11.17 -4.35
CA LEU A 109 -2.77 10.37 -4.27
C LEU A 109 -2.97 8.86 -4.34
N ALA A 110 -4.01 8.31 -3.70
CA ALA A 110 -4.35 6.88 -3.81
C ALA A 110 -4.59 6.47 -5.27
N ARG A 111 -5.33 7.30 -6.02
CA ARG A 111 -5.61 7.07 -7.43
C ARG A 111 -4.32 7.11 -8.25
N ASN A 112 -3.49 8.13 -8.07
CA ASN A 112 -2.25 8.27 -8.81
C ASN A 112 -1.29 7.10 -8.52
N LEU A 113 -1.21 6.65 -7.27
CA LEU A 113 -0.41 5.49 -6.87
C LEU A 113 -0.92 4.23 -7.58
N MET A 114 -2.24 3.98 -7.56
CA MET A 114 -2.83 2.82 -8.22
C MET A 114 -2.64 2.83 -9.74
N GLU A 115 -2.81 3.97 -10.40
CA GLU A 115 -2.55 4.12 -11.83
C GLU A 115 -1.09 3.78 -12.16
N HIS A 116 -0.14 4.22 -11.33
CA HIS A 116 1.27 3.90 -11.52
C HIS A 116 1.59 2.42 -11.28
N ILE A 117 0.99 1.79 -10.28
CA ILE A 117 1.14 0.36 -10.00
C ILE A 117 0.67 -0.45 -11.21
N VAL A 118 -0.56 -0.20 -11.69
CA VAL A 118 -1.13 -0.92 -12.85
C VAL A 118 -0.25 -0.75 -14.10
N GLU A 119 0.23 0.47 -14.37
CA GLU A 119 1.11 0.74 -15.50
C GLU A 119 2.47 0.03 -15.37
N SER A 120 3.00 -0.08 -14.15
CA SER A 120 4.27 -0.74 -13.88
C SER A 120 4.18 -2.26 -14.05
N GLU A 121 3.12 -2.87 -13.50
CA GLU A 121 2.89 -4.32 -13.59
C GLU A 121 2.61 -4.74 -15.05
N ARG A 122 1.79 -3.97 -15.78
CA ARG A 122 1.56 -4.21 -17.21
C ARG A 122 2.84 -4.20 -18.05
N LYS A 123 3.80 -3.33 -17.71
CA LYS A 123 5.11 -3.27 -18.37
C LYS A 123 6.01 -4.44 -17.99
N ALA A 124 5.86 -4.97 -16.78
CA ALA A 124 6.54 -6.17 -16.33
C ALA A 124 5.98 -7.46 -16.97
N GLY A 125 4.82 -7.38 -17.64
CA GLY A 125 4.15 -8.51 -18.27
C GLY A 125 3.22 -9.27 -17.33
N VAL A 126 2.79 -8.59 -16.25
CA VAL A 126 1.78 -9.05 -15.29
C VAL A 126 0.44 -8.36 -15.55
#